data_AF-A0A6A4SFX3-F1
#
_entry.id   AF-A0A6A4SFX3-F1
#
_cell.length_a   1.000
_cell.length_b   1.000
_cell.length_c   1.000
_cell.angle_alpha   90.00
_cell.angle_beta   90.00
_cell.angle_gamma   90.00
#
_symmetry.space_group_name_H-M   'P 1'
#
loop_
_entity.id
_entity.type
_entity.pdbx_description
1 polymer ?
#
loop_
_entity_poly.entity_id
_entity_poly.type
_entity_poly.pdbx_seq_one_letter_code
_entity_poly.pdbx_strand_id
1 'polypeptide(L)'
;MLKRYYTDLEVMAMITAGFLHDIDHRGTNNLYQVKSGNPLAKLHGSSIMERHHLEFGKFLLADESLNIYQNLHRRQVEHVIHLMDIAIIATDLALYFKKRTMFQKIVDLSHTYEDEKKWVDFMSLETTRKEILMAMMMTACDLSAITKPWEVQSKPMMDRAKAADLPKLQCGFIDFVCTFVYKEFSRFHPQIQPMLDGILNNRKEWNARKEEYEAKLKVIEEEKAAREAAAAGKGTANNPSGGSGSKTCCMC
;
A
#
# COMPACT_ATOMS: atom_id res chain seq x y z
N MET A 1 -24.77 2.63 -5.06
CA MET A 1 -24.44 2.06 -6.39
C MET A 1 -23.92 0.64 -6.25
N LEU A 2 -22.76 0.38 -5.64
CA LEU A 2 -22.27 -0.99 -5.36
C LEU A 2 -23.20 -1.81 -4.45
N LYS A 3 -23.91 -1.14 -3.52
CA LYS A 3 -24.92 -1.76 -2.64
C LYS A 3 -25.93 -2.64 -3.39
N ARG A 4 -26.26 -2.34 -4.65
CA ARG A 4 -27.26 -3.10 -5.42
C ARG A 4 -26.90 -4.56 -5.69
N TYR A 5 -25.63 -4.93 -5.56
CA TYR A 5 -25.16 -6.31 -5.70
C TYR A 5 -25.20 -7.10 -4.39
N TYR A 6 -25.40 -6.40 -3.26
CA TYR A 6 -25.25 -6.95 -1.92
C TYR A 6 -26.53 -6.78 -1.12
N THR A 7 -26.83 -7.77 -0.28
CA THR A 7 -27.89 -7.68 0.71
C THR A 7 -27.46 -6.79 1.88
N ASP A 8 -28.43 -6.35 2.70
CA ASP A 8 -28.11 -5.56 3.90
C ASP A 8 -27.22 -6.31 4.90
N LEU A 9 -27.38 -7.64 4.98
CA LEU A 9 -26.55 -8.49 5.83
C LEU A 9 -25.08 -8.53 5.36
N GLU A 10 -24.87 -8.67 4.04
CA GLU A 10 -23.53 -8.63 3.44
C GLU A 10 -22.87 -7.26 3.65
N VAL A 11 -23.64 -6.18 3.49
CA VAL A 11 -23.15 -4.82 3.76
C VAL A 11 -22.77 -4.64 5.23
N MET A 12 -23.58 -5.14 6.17
CA MET A 12 -23.26 -5.09 7.60
C MET A 12 -21.97 -5.86 7.93
N ALA A 13 -21.78 -7.04 7.33
CA ALA A 13 -20.55 -7.82 7.48
C ALA A 13 -19.32 -7.07 6.97
N MET A 14 -19.40 -6.47 5.77
CA MET A 14 -18.30 -5.70 5.18
C MET A 14 -17.93 -4.45 6.00
N ILE A 15 -18.92 -3.73 6.52
CA ILE A 15 -18.67 -2.56 7.39
C ILE A 15 -17.96 -3.00 8.66
N THR A 16 -18.43 -4.08 9.28
CA THR A 16 -17.82 -4.62 10.50
C THR A 16 -16.39 -5.09 10.25
N ALA A 17 -16.16 -5.79 9.13
CA ALA A 17 -14.81 -6.16 8.69
C ALA A 17 -13.91 -4.94 8.49
N GLY A 18 -14.42 -3.86 7.88
CA GLY A 18 -13.67 -2.61 7.71
C GLY A 18 -13.22 -1.98 9.03
N PHE A 19 -14.03 -2.05 10.09
CA PHE A 19 -13.63 -1.58 11.42
C PHE A 19 -12.61 -2.48 12.13
N LEU A 20 -12.61 -3.78 11.81
CA LEU A 20 -11.78 -4.78 12.48
C LEU A 20 -10.49 -5.12 11.73
N HIS A 21 -10.33 -4.72 10.45
CA HIS A 21 -9.29 -5.25 9.59
C HIS A 21 -7.85 -5.02 10.09
N ASP A 22 -7.63 -3.96 10.88
CA ASP A 22 -6.32 -3.54 11.39
C ASP A 22 -6.24 -3.54 12.93
N ILE A 23 -7.18 -4.21 13.61
CA ILE A 23 -7.23 -4.22 15.08
C ILE A 23 -5.98 -4.88 15.70
N ASP A 24 -5.37 -4.26 16.71
CA ASP A 24 -4.10 -4.74 17.31
C ASP A 24 -2.91 -4.80 16.33
N HIS A 25 -2.88 -3.92 15.32
CA HIS A 25 -1.73 -3.79 14.43
C HIS A 25 -0.48 -3.27 15.17
N ARG A 26 0.66 -3.96 14.97
CA ARG A 26 1.90 -3.76 15.77
C ARG A 26 2.90 -2.76 15.17
N GLY A 27 2.56 -2.14 14.04
CA GLY A 27 3.46 -1.25 13.30
C GLY A 27 4.59 -1.96 12.54
N THR A 28 4.49 -3.28 12.36
CA THR A 28 5.47 -4.12 11.66
C THR A 28 4.78 -5.06 10.69
N ASN A 29 5.37 -5.26 9.50
CA ASN A 29 4.77 -6.08 8.45
C ASN A 29 4.97 -7.60 8.64
N ASN A 30 4.26 -8.40 7.82
CA ASN A 30 4.35 -9.87 7.82
C ASN A 30 5.78 -10.42 7.67
N LEU A 31 6.62 -9.79 6.84
CA LEU A 31 8.02 -10.20 6.66
C LEU A 31 8.84 -10.05 7.95
N TYR A 32 8.60 -8.97 8.70
CA TYR A 32 9.23 -8.74 9.99
C TYR A 32 8.77 -9.79 11.03
N GLN A 33 7.49 -10.15 11.05
CA GLN A 33 6.98 -11.19 11.96
C GLN A 33 7.71 -12.53 11.77
N VAL A 34 7.92 -12.93 10.51
CA VAL A 34 8.67 -14.14 10.18
C VAL A 34 10.14 -14.01 10.63
N LYS A 35 10.81 -12.92 10.28
CA LYS A 35 12.24 -12.72 10.56
C LYS A 35 12.56 -12.60 12.06
N SER A 36 11.64 -12.04 12.84
CA SER A 36 11.79 -11.90 14.29
C SER A 36 11.49 -13.18 15.08
N GLY A 37 10.97 -14.21 14.42
CA GLY A 37 10.56 -15.45 15.08
C GLY A 37 9.34 -15.29 15.98
N ASN A 38 8.49 -14.29 15.70
CA ASN A 38 7.28 -14.01 16.48
C ASN A 38 6.36 -15.25 16.52
N PRO A 39 5.78 -15.62 17.67
CA PRO A 39 4.82 -16.72 17.77
C PRO A 39 3.69 -16.67 16.73
N LEU A 40 3.20 -15.49 16.35
CA LEU A 40 2.17 -15.33 15.32
C LEU A 40 2.60 -15.90 13.97
N ALA A 41 3.89 -15.77 13.60
CA ALA A 41 4.42 -16.33 12.36
C ALA A 41 4.56 -17.86 12.40
N LYS A 42 4.61 -18.46 13.60
CA LYS A 42 4.57 -19.92 13.76
C LYS A 42 3.14 -20.46 13.73
N LEU A 43 2.19 -19.69 14.25
CA LEU A 43 0.77 -20.02 14.26
C LEU A 43 0.15 -19.91 12.86
N HIS A 44 0.50 -18.87 12.12
CA HIS A 44 -0.06 -18.58 10.80
C HIS A 44 1.00 -18.75 9.70
N GLY A 45 0.68 -19.53 8.65
CA GLY A 45 1.59 -19.74 7.52
C GLY A 45 1.51 -18.68 6.41
N SER A 46 0.41 -17.92 6.33
CA SER A 46 0.22 -16.83 5.36
C SER A 46 -0.68 -15.75 5.95
N SER A 47 -0.56 -14.51 5.47
CA SER A 47 -1.40 -13.38 5.90
C SER A 47 -1.46 -13.28 7.44
N ILE A 48 -0.28 -13.25 8.05
CA ILE A 48 -0.07 -13.51 9.48
C ILE A 48 -0.84 -12.49 10.32
N MET A 49 -0.64 -11.21 10.05
CA MET A 49 -1.33 -10.14 10.78
C MET A 49 -2.82 -10.12 10.45
N GLU A 50 -3.20 -10.31 9.19
CA GLU A 50 -4.60 -10.30 8.79
C GLU A 50 -5.42 -11.42 9.47
N ARG A 51 -4.81 -12.61 9.66
CA ARG A 51 -5.41 -13.70 10.43
C ARG A 51 -5.52 -13.37 11.91
N HIS A 52 -4.50 -12.72 12.48
CA HIS A 52 -4.54 -12.25 13.86
C HIS A 52 -5.68 -11.24 14.07
N HIS A 53 -5.84 -10.26 13.17
CA HIS A 53 -6.93 -9.27 13.22
C HIS A 53 -8.31 -9.95 13.17
N LEU A 54 -8.47 -10.94 12.29
CA LEU A 54 -9.69 -11.72 12.18
C LEU A 54 -9.99 -12.53 13.44
N GLU A 55 -9.01 -13.23 14.00
CA GLU A 55 -9.17 -14.01 15.23
C GLU A 55 -9.52 -13.13 16.43
N PHE A 56 -8.87 -11.97 16.54
CA PHE A 56 -9.16 -10.99 17.57
C PHE A 56 -10.59 -10.41 17.42
N GLY A 57 -11.00 -10.08 16.19
CA GLY A 57 -12.36 -9.62 15.90
C GLY A 57 -13.43 -10.67 16.25
N LYS A 58 -13.18 -11.95 15.92
CA LYS A 58 -14.07 -13.07 16.28
C LYS A 58 -14.14 -13.27 17.80
N PHE A 59 -13.02 -13.11 18.50
CA PHE A 59 -12.97 -13.18 19.96
C PHE A 59 -13.82 -12.07 20.60
N LEU A 60 -13.72 -10.82 20.13
CA LEU A 60 -14.55 -9.72 20.63
C LEU A 60 -16.04 -9.97 20.40
N LEU A 61 -16.41 -10.48 19.21
CA LEU A 61 -17.80 -10.77 18.87
C LEU A 61 -18.35 -12.03 19.56
N ALA A 62 -17.52 -12.81 20.26
CA ALA A 62 -17.97 -13.92 21.08
C ALA A 62 -18.56 -13.46 22.43
N ASP A 63 -18.23 -12.24 22.88
CA ASP A 63 -18.82 -11.63 24.07
C ASP A 63 -20.26 -11.15 23.77
N GLU A 64 -21.24 -11.67 24.51
CA GLU A 64 -22.66 -11.35 24.32
C GLU A 64 -22.96 -9.86 24.46
N SER A 65 -22.23 -9.14 25.32
CA SER A 65 -22.44 -7.71 25.54
C SER A 65 -21.93 -6.83 24.38
N LEU A 66 -20.99 -7.35 23.58
CA LEU A 66 -20.41 -6.67 22.43
C LEU A 66 -20.98 -7.18 21.09
N ASN A 67 -21.57 -8.37 21.08
CA ASN A 67 -22.00 -9.05 19.87
C ASN A 67 -23.23 -8.41 19.23
N ILE A 68 -23.00 -7.62 18.19
CA ILE A 68 -24.05 -6.99 17.36
C ILE A 68 -24.86 -8.00 16.52
N TYR A 69 -24.44 -9.27 16.46
CA TYR A 69 -25.10 -10.35 15.69
C TYR A 69 -25.94 -11.30 16.55
N GLN A 70 -26.08 -11.04 17.85
CA GLN A 70 -26.80 -11.92 18.79
C GLN A 70 -28.25 -12.26 18.38
N ASN A 71 -28.93 -11.36 17.66
CA ASN A 71 -30.31 -11.55 17.22
C ASN A 71 -30.44 -12.19 15.82
N LEU A 72 -29.32 -12.53 15.18
CA LEU A 72 -29.32 -13.23 13.90
C LEU A 72 -29.46 -14.74 14.12
N HIS A 73 -30.09 -15.43 13.16
CA HIS A 73 -30.13 -16.88 13.22
C HIS A 73 -28.79 -17.48 12.80
N ARG A 74 -28.53 -18.72 13.22
CA ARG A 74 -27.24 -19.40 13.04
C ARG A 74 -26.67 -19.32 11.61
N ARG A 75 -27.49 -19.53 10.58
CA ARG A 75 -27.04 -19.45 9.17
C ARG A 75 -26.58 -18.04 8.77
N GLN A 76 -27.23 -17.00 9.29
CA GLN A 76 -26.80 -15.62 9.04
C GLN A 76 -25.48 -15.32 9.73
N VAL A 77 -25.30 -15.79 10.97
CA VAL A 77 -24.02 -15.61 11.70
C VAL A 77 -22.89 -16.32 10.96
N GLU A 78 -23.08 -17.59 10.57
CA GLU A 78 -22.10 -18.33 9.78
C GLU A 78 -21.74 -17.60 8.47
N HIS A 79 -22.73 -17.04 7.78
CA HIS A 79 -22.52 -16.27 6.56
C HIS A 79 -21.75 -14.97 6.79
N VAL A 80 -22.10 -14.20 7.83
CA VAL A 80 -21.39 -12.96 8.20
C VAL A 80 -19.93 -13.26 8.55
N ILE A 81 -19.68 -14.30 9.35
CA ILE A 81 -18.32 -14.69 9.75
C ILE A 81 -17.49 -15.12 8.53
N HIS A 82 -18.08 -15.82 7.57
CA HIS A 82 -17.44 -16.17 6.29
C HIS A 82 -17.05 -14.92 5.48
N LEU A 83 -17.95 -13.94 5.36
CA LEU A 83 -17.66 -12.70 4.64
C LEU A 83 -16.59 -11.86 5.33
N MET A 84 -16.59 -11.82 6.66
CA MET A 84 -15.55 -11.15 7.43
C MET A 84 -14.17 -11.79 7.22
N ASP A 85 -14.09 -13.12 7.17
CA ASP A 85 -12.85 -13.84 6.84
C ASP A 85 -12.32 -13.42 5.47
N ILE A 86 -13.16 -13.47 4.43
CA ILE A 86 -12.76 -13.05 3.08
C ILE A 86 -12.32 -11.59 3.06
N ALA A 87 -13.10 -10.69 3.66
CA ALA A 87 -12.84 -9.27 3.60
C ALA A 87 -11.55 -8.88 4.33
N ILE A 88 -11.34 -9.36 5.56
CA ILE A 88 -10.15 -9.03 6.35
C ILE A 88 -8.91 -9.64 5.71
N ILE A 89 -8.94 -10.93 5.33
CA ILE A 89 -7.79 -11.57 4.71
C ILE A 89 -7.41 -10.93 3.36
N ALA A 90 -8.38 -10.39 2.62
CA ALA A 90 -8.13 -9.69 1.36
C ALA A 90 -7.33 -8.38 1.50
N THR A 91 -7.15 -7.85 2.70
CA THR A 91 -6.29 -6.67 2.94
C THR A 91 -4.80 -6.97 2.74
N ASP A 92 -4.39 -8.25 2.78
CA ASP A 92 -3.03 -8.66 2.41
C ASP A 92 -2.76 -8.39 0.92
N LEU A 93 -1.87 -7.43 0.64
CA LEU A 93 -1.51 -7.05 -0.73
C LEU A 93 -0.94 -8.21 -1.57
N ALA A 94 -0.40 -9.27 -0.94
CA ALA A 94 0.03 -10.46 -1.67
C ALA A 94 -1.16 -11.21 -2.32
N LEU A 95 -2.33 -11.14 -1.70
CA LEU A 95 -3.57 -11.72 -2.22
C LEU A 95 -4.24 -10.79 -3.23
N TYR A 96 -4.23 -9.47 -2.98
CA TYR A 96 -4.69 -8.46 -3.94
C TYR A 96 -4.13 -8.71 -5.35
N PHE A 97 -2.82 -8.90 -5.47
CA PHE A 97 -2.18 -9.12 -6.77
C PHE A 97 -2.66 -10.37 -7.51
N LYS A 98 -3.09 -11.41 -6.78
CA LYS A 98 -3.69 -12.63 -7.34
C LYS A 98 -5.14 -12.41 -7.78
N LYS A 99 -5.84 -11.43 -7.21
CA LYS A 99 -7.26 -11.12 -7.49
C LYS A 99 -7.47 -10.13 -8.64
N ARG A 100 -6.48 -9.28 -8.93
CA ARG A 100 -6.54 -8.24 -9.99
C ARG A 100 -7.06 -8.74 -11.34
N THR A 101 -6.50 -9.84 -11.85
CA THR A 101 -6.87 -10.37 -13.17
C THR A 101 -8.28 -10.93 -13.21
N MET A 102 -8.76 -11.49 -12.10
CA MET A 102 -10.15 -11.96 -11.99
C MET A 102 -11.12 -10.79 -11.91
N PHE A 103 -10.77 -9.73 -11.18
CA PHE A 103 -11.57 -8.51 -11.14
C PHE A 103 -11.66 -7.82 -12.50
N GLN A 104 -10.54 -7.69 -13.21
CA GLN A 104 -10.51 -7.16 -14.57
C GLN A 104 -11.53 -7.86 -15.49
N LYS A 105 -11.57 -9.21 -15.44
CA LYS A 105 -12.52 -10.00 -16.22
C LYS A 105 -13.97 -9.76 -15.83
N ILE A 106 -14.25 -9.45 -14.54
CA ILE A 106 -15.60 -9.08 -14.09
C ILE A 106 -15.98 -7.71 -14.66
N VAL A 107 -15.06 -6.73 -14.63
CA VAL A 107 -15.28 -5.40 -15.22
C VAL A 107 -15.53 -5.50 -16.72
N ASP A 108 -14.68 -6.25 -17.45
CA ASP A 108 -14.83 -6.41 -18.90
C ASP A 108 -16.15 -7.11 -19.25
N LEU A 109 -16.55 -8.14 -18.48
CA LEU A 109 -17.85 -8.80 -18.63
C LEU A 109 -19.02 -7.84 -18.38
N SER A 110 -18.91 -6.92 -17.41
CA SER A 110 -19.98 -5.96 -17.13
C SER A 110 -20.31 -5.08 -18.35
N HIS A 111 -19.32 -4.79 -19.19
CA HIS A 111 -19.49 -3.98 -20.40
C HIS A 111 -20.11 -4.76 -21.56
N THR A 112 -20.23 -6.09 -21.47
CA THR A 112 -20.94 -6.89 -22.49
C THR A 112 -22.45 -6.91 -22.27
N TYR A 113 -22.93 -6.39 -21.14
CA TYR A 113 -24.36 -6.29 -20.83
C TYR A 113 -24.89 -4.92 -21.24
N GLU A 114 -25.87 -4.89 -22.14
CA GLU A 114 -26.56 -3.64 -22.54
C GLU A 114 -27.57 -3.18 -21.48
N ASP A 115 -28.19 -4.12 -20.78
CA ASP A 115 -29.19 -3.87 -19.75
C ASP A 115 -28.58 -3.97 -18.36
N GLU A 116 -28.54 -2.83 -17.65
CA GLU A 116 -28.00 -2.73 -16.31
C GLU A 116 -28.74 -3.62 -15.30
N LYS A 117 -30.06 -3.79 -15.45
CA LYS A 117 -30.83 -4.64 -14.54
C LYS A 117 -30.42 -6.10 -14.65
N LYS A 118 -30.24 -6.60 -15.89
CA LYS A 118 -29.77 -7.97 -16.12
C LYS A 118 -28.38 -8.20 -15.55
N TRP A 119 -27.49 -7.20 -15.65
CA TRP A 119 -26.17 -7.26 -15.02
C TRP A 119 -26.26 -7.34 -13.50
N VAL A 120 -27.11 -6.51 -12.88
CA VAL A 120 -27.32 -6.52 -11.43
C VAL A 120 -27.90 -7.85 -10.95
N ASP A 121 -28.90 -8.39 -11.64
CA ASP A 121 -29.51 -9.67 -11.29
C ASP A 121 -28.50 -10.82 -11.40
N PHE A 122 -27.70 -10.84 -12.48
CA PHE A 122 -26.61 -11.81 -12.65
C PHE A 122 -25.57 -11.71 -11.52
N MET A 123 -25.04 -10.51 -11.26
CA MET A 123 -24.03 -10.30 -10.23
C MET A 123 -24.53 -10.63 -8.83
N SER A 124 -25.81 -10.40 -8.54
CA SER A 124 -26.41 -10.66 -7.23
C SER A 124 -26.48 -12.15 -6.89
N LEU A 125 -26.60 -13.01 -7.91
CA LEU A 125 -26.66 -14.47 -7.79
C LEU A 125 -25.27 -15.14 -7.81
N GLU A 126 -24.26 -14.50 -8.41
CA GLU A 126 -22.92 -15.05 -8.57
C GLU A 126 -22.01 -14.82 -7.34
N THR A 127 -22.11 -15.71 -6.35
CA THR A 127 -21.38 -15.61 -5.06
C THR A 127 -19.88 -15.33 -5.22
N THR A 128 -19.16 -16.12 -6.03
CA THR A 128 -17.71 -15.97 -6.20
C THR A 128 -17.31 -14.60 -6.77
N ARG A 129 -18.12 -14.05 -7.67
CA ARG A 129 -17.84 -12.74 -8.27
C ARG A 129 -18.07 -11.61 -7.26
N LYS A 130 -19.11 -11.73 -6.44
CA LYS A 130 -19.36 -10.80 -5.33
C LYS A 130 -18.23 -10.81 -4.31
N GLU A 131 -17.69 -11.98 -3.99
CA GLU A 131 -16.55 -12.11 -3.07
C GLU A 131 -15.27 -11.48 -3.64
N ILE A 132 -15.00 -11.66 -4.94
CA ILE A 132 -13.88 -10.98 -5.61
C ILE A 132 -14.07 -9.46 -5.59
N LEU A 133 -15.27 -8.97 -5.92
CA LEU A 133 -15.60 -7.55 -5.87
C LEU A 133 -15.44 -6.99 -4.44
N MET A 134 -15.87 -7.74 -3.43
CA MET A 134 -15.71 -7.38 -2.02
C MET A 134 -14.23 -7.30 -1.62
N ALA A 135 -13.43 -8.30 -1.98
CA ALA A 135 -12.00 -8.33 -1.70
C ALA A 135 -11.28 -7.11 -2.31
N MET A 136 -11.55 -6.80 -3.59
CA MET A 136 -10.97 -5.65 -4.28
C MET A 136 -11.43 -4.32 -3.68
N MET A 137 -12.71 -4.25 -3.27
CA MET A 137 -13.26 -3.07 -2.61
C MET A 137 -12.61 -2.86 -1.25
N MET A 138 -12.35 -3.92 -0.48
CA MET A 138 -11.68 -3.79 0.82
C MET A 138 -10.26 -3.22 0.66
N THR A 139 -9.45 -3.73 -0.28
CA THR A 139 -8.14 -3.14 -0.59
C THR A 139 -8.26 -1.69 -1.07
N ALA A 140 -9.26 -1.36 -1.90
CA ALA A 140 -9.46 0.02 -2.35
C ALA A 140 -9.86 0.96 -1.19
N CYS A 141 -10.59 0.48 -0.19
CA CYS A 141 -10.94 1.26 0.99
C CYS A 141 -9.72 1.49 1.89
N ASP A 142 -8.94 0.43 2.15
CA ASP A 142 -7.70 0.47 2.92
C ASP A 142 -6.69 1.50 2.34
N LEU A 143 -6.53 1.49 1.01
CA LEU A 143 -5.63 2.41 0.33
C LEU A 143 -6.20 3.82 0.11
N SER A 144 -7.42 4.14 0.57
CA SER A 144 -8.13 5.37 0.21
C SER A 144 -7.50 6.67 0.70
N ALA A 145 -6.54 6.61 1.63
CA ALA A 145 -5.76 7.76 2.06
C ALA A 145 -5.00 8.42 0.88
N ILE A 146 -4.58 7.63 -0.13
CA ILE A 146 -3.85 8.12 -1.30
C ILE A 146 -4.71 8.96 -2.26
N THR A 147 -6.04 8.90 -2.12
CA THR A 147 -7.00 9.62 -2.98
C THR A 147 -7.45 10.94 -2.37
N LYS A 148 -7.00 11.27 -1.15
CA LYS A 148 -7.38 12.51 -0.45
C LYS A 148 -6.70 13.72 -1.11
N PRO A 149 -7.24 14.94 -0.92
CA PRO A 149 -6.58 16.16 -1.39
C PRO A 149 -5.13 16.25 -0.93
N TRP A 150 -4.32 16.94 -1.71
CA TRP A 150 -2.87 17.01 -1.52
C TRP A 150 -2.45 17.48 -0.13
N GLU A 151 -3.21 18.40 0.47
CA GLU A 151 -2.95 18.95 1.81
C GLU A 151 -3.06 17.90 2.91
N VAL A 152 -3.87 16.87 2.68
CA VAL A 152 -4.01 15.72 3.58
C VAL A 152 -2.97 14.67 3.25
N GLN A 153 -2.81 14.36 1.96
CA GLN A 153 -1.95 13.27 1.49
C GLN A 153 -0.45 13.57 1.71
N SER A 154 -0.04 14.83 1.52
CA SER A 154 1.37 15.24 1.57
C SER A 154 1.94 15.39 2.98
N LYS A 155 1.13 15.12 4.02
CA LYS A 155 1.58 15.21 5.41
C LYS A 155 2.73 14.23 5.67
N PRO A 156 3.77 14.63 6.43
CA PRO A 156 5.01 13.87 6.54
C PRO A 156 4.79 12.47 7.12
N MET A 157 5.35 11.46 6.45
CA MET A 157 5.42 10.08 6.93
C MET A 157 6.46 9.96 8.06
N MET A 158 6.23 9.02 8.98
CA MET A 158 6.90 8.90 10.30
C MET A 158 8.36 8.41 10.28
N ASP A 159 9.12 8.62 9.19
CA ASP A 159 10.56 8.29 9.16
C ASP A 159 11.39 9.43 8.54
N ARG A 160 12.01 10.22 9.41
CA ARG A 160 12.87 11.36 9.03
C ARG A 160 14.16 10.92 8.34
N ALA A 161 14.61 9.68 8.52
CA ALA A 161 15.87 9.21 7.97
C ALA A 161 15.80 8.89 6.47
N LYS A 162 14.60 8.62 5.93
CA LYS A 162 14.37 8.32 4.50
C LYS A 162 13.46 9.31 3.79
N ALA A 163 13.29 10.50 4.35
CA ALA A 163 12.43 11.54 3.78
C ALA A 163 12.79 11.87 2.32
N ALA A 164 14.08 11.74 1.97
CA ALA A 164 14.65 11.86 0.64
C ALA A 164 14.01 10.94 -0.42
N ASP A 165 13.83 9.66 -0.08
CA ASP A 165 13.35 8.64 -1.02
C ASP A 165 11.82 8.63 -1.12
N LEU A 166 11.14 9.30 -0.19
CA LEU A 166 9.70 9.26 -0.05
C LEU A 166 8.96 9.64 -1.35
N PRO A 167 9.31 10.73 -2.08
CA PRO A 167 8.61 11.07 -3.31
C PRO A 167 8.69 9.96 -4.38
N LYS A 168 9.88 9.37 -4.55
CA LYS A 168 10.11 8.29 -5.51
C LYS A 168 9.32 7.03 -5.13
N LEU A 169 9.34 6.67 -3.85
CA LEU A 169 8.59 5.52 -3.32
C LEU A 169 7.08 5.72 -3.49
N GLN A 170 6.56 6.93 -3.23
CA GLN A 170 5.16 7.28 -3.42
C GLN A 170 4.73 7.19 -4.89
N CYS A 171 5.51 7.73 -5.83
CA CYS A 171 5.23 7.57 -7.26
C CYS A 171 5.14 6.09 -7.64
N GLY A 172 6.12 5.27 -7.21
CA GLY A 172 6.10 3.83 -7.47
C GLY A 172 4.86 3.16 -6.87
N PHE A 173 4.52 3.46 -5.62
CA PHE A 173 3.35 2.89 -4.97
C PHE A 173 2.04 3.24 -5.70
N ILE A 174 1.86 4.51 -6.07
CA ILE A 174 0.70 4.96 -6.85
C ILE A 174 0.63 4.23 -8.19
N ASP A 175 1.74 4.16 -8.92
CA ASP A 175 1.79 3.61 -10.27
C ASP A 175 1.54 2.08 -10.26
N PHE A 176 2.16 1.34 -9.32
CA PHE A 176 2.12 -0.13 -9.30
C PHE A 176 0.95 -0.75 -8.53
N VAL A 177 0.45 -0.06 -7.50
CA VAL A 177 -0.58 -0.60 -6.59
C VAL A 177 -1.92 0.10 -6.81
N CYS A 178 -1.96 1.43 -6.61
CA CYS A 178 -3.22 2.18 -6.52
C CYS A 178 -3.88 2.38 -7.89
N THR A 179 -3.11 2.77 -8.91
CA THR A 179 -3.66 3.18 -10.21
C THR A 179 -4.52 2.09 -10.83
N PHE A 180 -4.09 0.82 -10.75
CA PHE A 180 -4.86 -0.31 -11.28
C PHE A 180 -6.27 -0.38 -10.66
N VAL A 181 -6.36 -0.44 -9.33
CA VAL A 181 -7.64 -0.71 -8.66
C VAL A 181 -8.63 0.42 -8.87
N TYR A 182 -8.21 1.68 -8.79
CA TYR A 182 -9.11 2.81 -9.00
C TYR A 182 -9.46 3.07 -10.46
N LYS A 183 -8.56 2.74 -11.40
CA LYS A 183 -8.89 2.75 -12.82
C LYS A 183 -9.96 1.71 -13.16
N GLU A 184 -9.83 0.50 -12.64
CA GLU A 184 -10.82 -0.53 -12.89
C GLU A 184 -12.13 -0.27 -12.17
N PHE A 185 -12.11 0.28 -10.95
CA PHE A 185 -13.33 0.75 -10.31
C PHE A 185 -14.01 1.91 -11.03
N SER A 186 -13.26 2.87 -11.62
CA SER A 186 -13.87 3.98 -12.36
C SER A 186 -14.45 3.53 -13.70
N ARG A 187 -13.81 2.55 -14.36
CA ARG A 187 -14.37 1.85 -15.53
C ARG A 187 -15.65 1.10 -15.18
N PHE A 188 -15.65 0.39 -14.05
CA PHE A 188 -16.82 -0.36 -13.59
C PHE A 188 -17.97 0.55 -13.15
N HIS A 189 -17.66 1.62 -12.43
CA HIS A 189 -18.59 2.62 -11.93
C HIS A 189 -18.02 4.05 -12.07
N PRO A 190 -18.54 4.86 -13.01
CA PRO A 190 -18.05 6.21 -13.29
C PRO A 190 -18.05 7.17 -12.09
N GLN A 191 -18.86 6.90 -11.07
CA GLN A 191 -18.97 7.67 -9.84
C GLN A 191 -17.70 7.62 -8.98
N ILE A 192 -16.81 6.65 -9.24
CA ILE A 192 -15.50 6.53 -8.57
C ILE A 192 -14.41 7.34 -9.28
N GLN A 193 -14.70 7.91 -10.47
CA GLN A 193 -13.76 8.73 -11.23
C GLN A 193 -13.09 9.85 -10.40
N PRO A 194 -13.78 10.58 -9.50
CA PRO A 194 -13.12 11.60 -8.68
C PRO A 194 -11.99 11.06 -7.79
N MET A 195 -12.06 9.79 -7.35
CA MET A 195 -10.98 9.16 -6.58
C MET A 195 -9.77 8.87 -7.46
N LEU A 196 -9.99 8.43 -8.71
CA LEU A 196 -8.92 8.23 -9.69
C LEU A 196 -8.25 9.57 -10.04
N ASP A 197 -9.05 10.62 -10.28
CA ASP A 197 -8.53 11.96 -10.56
C ASP A 197 -7.66 12.48 -9.40
N GLY A 198 -8.10 12.25 -8.16
CA GLY A 198 -7.34 12.58 -6.95
C GLY A 198 -5.98 11.87 -6.90
N ILE A 199 -5.93 10.59 -7.25
CA ILE A 199 -4.68 9.82 -7.32
C ILE A 199 -3.75 10.39 -8.39
N LEU A 200 -4.28 10.65 -9.59
CA LEU A 200 -3.47 11.18 -10.70
C LEU A 200 -2.91 12.56 -10.37
N ASN A 201 -3.68 13.40 -9.69
CA ASN A 201 -3.21 14.69 -9.19
C ASN A 201 -2.10 14.50 -8.15
N ASN A 202 -2.31 13.68 -7.13
CA ASN A 202 -1.28 13.41 -6.11
C ASN A 202 -0.01 12.81 -6.73
N ARG A 203 -0.13 11.96 -7.75
CA ARG A 203 1.01 11.44 -8.50
C ARG A 203 1.80 12.60 -9.11
N LYS A 204 1.13 13.52 -9.80
CA LYS A 204 1.79 14.68 -10.42
C LYS A 204 2.58 15.49 -9.38
N GLU A 205 1.96 15.77 -8.24
CA GLU A 205 2.59 16.50 -7.13
C GLU A 205 3.81 15.76 -6.54
N TRP A 206 3.70 14.46 -6.30
CA TRP A 206 4.86 13.65 -5.86
C TRP A 206 5.99 13.63 -6.88
N ASN A 207 5.66 13.59 -8.16
CA ASN A 207 6.67 13.60 -9.21
C ASN A 207 7.41 14.94 -9.29
N ALA A 208 6.70 16.06 -9.12
CA ALA A 208 7.32 17.37 -9.02
C ALA A 208 8.30 17.44 -7.83
N ARG A 209 7.89 16.92 -6.66
CA ARG A 209 8.79 16.82 -5.48
C ARG A 209 10.00 15.92 -5.72
N LYS A 210 9.80 14.80 -6.43
CA LYS A 210 10.87 13.88 -6.81
C LYS A 210 11.90 14.57 -7.69
N GLU A 211 11.44 15.29 -8.71
CA GLU A 211 12.30 16.04 -9.64
C GLU A 211 13.06 17.16 -8.93
N GLU A 212 12.40 17.91 -8.04
CA GLU A 212 13.06 18.94 -7.22
C GLU A 212 14.18 18.34 -6.35
N TYR A 213 13.92 17.19 -5.73
CA TYR A 213 14.90 16.51 -4.88
C TYR A 213 16.09 15.96 -5.69
N GLU A 214 15.82 15.32 -6.82
CA GLU A 214 16.87 14.81 -7.73
C GLU A 214 17.74 15.95 -8.29
N ALA A 215 17.15 17.11 -8.58
CA ALA A 215 17.91 18.29 -8.99
C ALA A 215 18.82 18.82 -7.87
N LYS A 216 18.33 18.90 -6.63
CA LYS A 216 19.12 19.32 -5.46
C LYS A 216 20.30 18.37 -5.20
N LEU A 217 20.08 17.06 -5.32
CA LEU A 217 21.14 16.07 -5.14
C LEU A 217 22.23 16.20 -6.19
N LYS A 218 21.88 16.39 -7.47
CA LYS A 218 22.88 16.60 -8.54
C LYS A 218 23.78 17.78 -8.26
N VAL A 219 23.22 18.91 -7.82
CA VAL A 219 24.02 20.10 -7.45
C VAL A 219 24.99 19.78 -6.31
N ILE A 220 24.54 19.07 -5.27
CA ILE A 220 25.40 18.67 -4.15
C ILE A 220 26.52 17.72 -4.60
N GLU A 221 26.22 16.77 -5.48
CA GLU A 221 27.21 15.83 -6.03
C GLU A 221 28.25 16.55 -6.90
N GLU A 222 27.82 17.48 -7.75
CA GLU A 222 28.70 18.32 -8.57
C GLU A 222 29.60 19.22 -7.71
N GLU A 223 29.04 19.87 -6.68
CA GLU A 223 29.83 20.67 -5.72
C GLU A 223 30.84 19.83 -4.95
N LYS A 224 30.47 18.61 -4.55
CA LYS A 224 31.35 17.67 -3.86
C LYS A 224 32.49 17.22 -4.77
N ALA A 225 32.17 16.83 -6.01
CA ALA A 225 33.17 16.45 -7.01
C ALA A 225 34.14 17.60 -7.33
N ALA A 226 33.63 18.83 -7.44
CA ALA A 226 34.46 20.02 -7.65
C ALA A 226 35.40 20.30 -6.46
N ARG A 227 34.92 20.14 -5.21
CA ARG A 227 35.74 20.29 -4.00
C ARG A 227 36.83 19.21 -3.91
N GLU A 228 36.49 17.95 -4.22
CA GLU A 228 37.44 16.84 -4.23
C GLU A 228 38.53 17.03 -5.31
N ALA A 229 38.15 17.48 -6.51
CA ALA A 229 39.09 17.83 -7.57
C ALA A 229 40.02 18.99 -7.18
N ALA A 230 39.48 20.04 -6.54
CA ALA A 230 40.27 21.17 -6.05
C ALA A 230 41.23 20.79 -4.91
N ALA A 231 40.85 19.83 -4.06
CA ALA A 231 41.73 19.30 -3.01
C ALA A 231 42.86 18.42 -3.59
N ALA A 232 42.56 17.60 -4.60
CA ALA A 232 43.55 16.79 -5.30
C ALA A 232 44.61 17.64 -6.05
N GLY A 233 44.19 18.77 -6.64
CA GLY A 233 45.09 19.71 -7.33
C GLY A 233 46.06 20.48 -6.41
N LYS A 234 45.80 20.55 -5.09
CA LYS A 234 46.69 21.21 -4.12
C LYS A 234 47.75 20.27 -3.51
N GLY A 235 47.65 18.95 -3.73
CA GLY A 235 48.59 17.95 -3.19
C GLY A 235 49.90 17.79 -3.96
N THR A 236 50.03 18.37 -5.16
CA THR A 236 51.21 18.21 -6.04
C THR A 236 52.12 19.43 -6.11
N ALA A 237 51.81 20.52 -5.40
CA ALA A 237 52.59 21.76 -5.40
C ALA A 237 53.23 22.04 -4.03
N ASN A 238 54.05 21.12 -3.53
CA ASN A 238 55.02 21.42 -2.48
C ASN A 238 56.19 20.44 -2.55
N ASN A 239 57.10 20.67 -3.50
CA ASN A 239 58.46 20.16 -3.41
C ASN A 239 59.41 21.17 -4.07
N PRO A 240 59.96 22.15 -3.32
CA PRO A 240 61.09 22.92 -3.82
C PRO A 240 62.34 22.04 -3.67
N SER A 241 62.89 21.66 -4.82
CA SER A 241 64.21 21.08 -5.00
C SER A 241 65.30 22.00 -4.43
N GLY A 242 65.72 21.75 -3.19
CA GLY A 242 66.93 22.32 -2.58
C GLY A 242 68.10 21.35 -2.67
N GLY A 243 68.68 21.18 -3.87
CA GLY A 243 69.89 20.39 -4.08
C GLY A 243 71.15 21.25 -4.03
N SER A 244 71.88 21.21 -2.91
CA SER A 244 73.33 21.49 -2.89
C SER A 244 73.95 20.81 -1.67
N GLY A 245 74.37 19.55 -1.86
CA GLY A 245 75.16 18.79 -0.91
C GLY A 245 76.52 18.48 -1.53
N SER A 246 77.53 19.26 -1.17
CA SER A 246 78.94 19.04 -1.52
C SER A 246 79.46 17.74 -0.88
N LYS A 247 80.20 16.94 -1.66
CA LYS A 247 80.89 15.72 -1.22
C LYS A 247 82.33 16.05 -0.81
N THR A 248 82.74 15.67 0.41
CA THR A 248 84.08 15.17 0.88
C THR A 248 84.11 15.29 2.43
N CYS A 249 84.76 14.49 3.28
CA CYS A 249 85.66 13.33 3.22
C CYS A 249 85.89 12.81 4.67
N CYS A 250 86.17 11.50 4.82
CA CYS A 250 87.00 10.80 5.83
C CYS A 250 86.78 10.83 7.36
N MET A 251 86.76 9.58 7.89
CA MET A 251 87.50 9.01 9.06
C MET A 251 87.51 9.76 10.40
N CYS A 252 86.87 9.19 11.42
CA CYS A 252 87.42 8.29 12.45
C CYS A 252 86.31 7.91 13.43
#